data_AF-A0ABD3Y0W5-F1
#
_entry.id   AF-A0ABD3Y0W5-F1
#
_cell.length_a   1.000
_cell.length_b   1.000
_cell.length_c   1.000
_cell.angle_alpha   90.00
_cell.angle_beta   90.00
_cell.angle_gamma   90.00
#
_symmetry.space_group_name_H-M   'P 1'
#
loop_
_entity.id
_entity.type
_entity.pdbx_description
1 polymer ?
#
loop_
_entity_poly.entity_id
_entity_poly.type
_entity_poly.pdbx_seq_one_letter_code
_entity_poly.pdbx_strand_id
1 'polypeptide(L)'
;MIENEENIRLQYQKAEELFASQMLESHQIRHELEKLQIATAELAAGKLPPILIPPHILAESIDQIETMISTDYPGYSVTPKDPSYYYQFGSFIATRRNRDLYIALQIPISSRRRPFEMYRIQSFPVPINASSTHVTQLLDVPDIMLVTDDRQFYTTLALSSLNQCT
;
A
#
# COMPACT_ATOMS: atom_id res chain seq x y z
N MET A 1 -14.64 -35.25 55.56
CA MET A 1 -14.46 -36.04 54.31
C MET A 1 -14.94 -35.25 53.09
N ILE A 2 -16.10 -34.58 53.16
CA ILE A 2 -16.67 -33.74 52.08
C ILE A 2 -15.80 -32.51 51.74
N GLU A 3 -15.24 -31.82 52.74
CA GLU A 3 -14.33 -30.67 52.55
C GLU A 3 -13.09 -30.98 51.70
N ASN A 4 -12.62 -32.24 51.72
CA ASN A 4 -11.43 -32.63 50.98
C ASN A 4 -11.73 -32.85 49.49
N GLU A 5 -12.94 -33.34 49.16
CA GLU A 5 -13.39 -33.49 47.77
C GLU A 5 -13.66 -32.13 47.11
N GLU A 6 -14.18 -31.17 47.87
CA GLU A 6 -14.44 -29.82 47.39
C GLU A 6 -13.14 -29.06 47.10
N ASN A 7 -12.14 -29.20 47.99
CA ASN A 7 -10.81 -28.62 47.77
C ASN A 7 -10.11 -29.27 46.57
N ILE A 8 -10.21 -30.60 46.41
CA ILE A 8 -9.66 -31.31 45.24
C ILE A 8 -10.32 -30.81 43.95
N ARG A 9 -11.65 -30.66 43.90
CA ARG A 9 -12.36 -30.12 42.74
C ARG A 9 -11.92 -28.70 42.39
N LEU A 10 -11.76 -27.85 43.39
CA LEU A 10 -11.29 -26.48 43.20
C LEU A 10 -9.86 -26.45 42.62
N GLN A 11 -8.97 -27.33 43.08
CA GLN A 11 -7.61 -27.47 42.53
C GLN A 11 -7.62 -27.96 41.08
N TYR A 12 -8.49 -28.92 40.74
CA TYR A 12 -8.64 -29.38 39.36
C TYR A 12 -9.15 -28.28 38.42
N GLN A 13 -10.19 -27.52 38.83
CA GLN A 13 -10.67 -26.39 38.04
C GLN A 13 -9.58 -25.34 37.81
N LYS A 14 -8.82 -25.02 38.86
CA LYS A 14 -7.72 -24.06 38.75
C LYS A 14 -6.59 -24.56 37.84
N ALA A 15 -6.30 -25.86 37.87
CA ALA A 15 -5.33 -26.47 36.97
C ALA A 15 -5.83 -26.41 35.51
N GLU A 16 -7.10 -26.72 35.25
CA GLU A 16 -7.69 -26.61 33.91
C GLU A 16 -7.64 -25.18 33.36
N GLU A 17 -7.97 -24.18 34.19
CA GLU A 17 -7.85 -22.76 33.81
C GLU A 17 -6.41 -22.38 33.48
N LEU A 18 -5.44 -22.80 34.30
CA LEU A 18 -4.02 -22.55 34.04
C LEU A 18 -3.54 -23.21 32.75
N PHE A 19 -3.94 -24.47 32.51
CA PHE A 19 -3.61 -25.18 31.27
C PHE A 19 -4.22 -24.51 30.04
N ALA A 20 -5.49 -24.11 30.12
CA ALA A 20 -6.17 -23.41 29.03
C ALA A 20 -5.50 -22.06 28.73
N SER A 21 -5.16 -21.29 29.77
CA SER A 21 -4.43 -20.02 29.65
C SER A 21 -3.08 -20.21 28.98
N GLN A 22 -2.29 -21.18 29.44
CA GLN A 22 -0.95 -21.41 28.89
C GLN A 22 -0.98 -21.94 27.46
N MET A 23 -1.99 -22.75 27.12
CA MET A 23 -2.21 -23.21 25.75
C MET A 23 -2.57 -22.04 24.84
N LEU A 24 -3.44 -21.12 25.27
CA LEU A 24 -3.79 -19.92 24.52
C LEU A 24 -2.57 -19.03 24.27
N GLU A 25 -1.76 -18.77 25.30
CA GLU A 25 -0.52 -17.99 25.18
C GLU A 25 0.46 -18.65 24.20
N SER A 26 0.66 -19.96 24.30
CA SER A 26 1.55 -20.70 23.39
C SER A 26 1.06 -20.63 21.95
N HIS A 27 -0.25 -20.72 21.72
CA HIS A 27 -0.83 -20.56 20.38
C HIS A 27 -0.63 -19.15 19.84
N GLN A 28 -0.82 -18.11 20.67
CA GLN A 28 -0.58 -16.73 20.26
C GLN A 28 0.89 -16.49 19.88
N ILE A 29 1.83 -16.94 20.71
CA ILE A 29 3.27 -16.79 20.40
C ILE A 29 3.62 -17.47 19.08
N ARG A 30 3.12 -18.70 18.87
CA ARG A 30 3.38 -19.43 17.65
C ARG A 30 2.80 -18.72 16.42
N HIS A 31 1.58 -18.20 16.54
CA HIS A 31 0.93 -17.44 15.48
C HIS A 31 1.71 -16.17 15.11
N GLU A 32 2.17 -15.41 16.11
CA GLU A 32 2.99 -14.22 15.87
C GLU A 32 4.36 -14.57 15.25
N LEU A 33 4.94 -15.70 15.62
CA LEU A 33 6.17 -16.18 14.98
C LEU A 33 5.95 -16.56 13.52
N GLU A 34 4.87 -17.29 13.21
CA GLU A 34 4.51 -17.68 11.83
C GLU A 34 4.28 -16.42 10.97
N LYS A 35 3.55 -15.43 11.50
CA LYS A 35 3.38 -14.12 10.87
C LYS A 35 4.69 -13.40 10.58
N LEU A 36 5.62 -13.36 11.54
CA LEU A 36 6.93 -12.73 11.35
C LEU A 36 7.76 -13.46 10.29
N GLN A 37 7.70 -14.79 10.24
CA GLN A 37 8.38 -15.58 9.22
C GLN A 37 7.86 -15.23 7.82
N ILE A 38 6.54 -15.16 7.64
CA ILE A 38 5.92 -14.75 6.36
C ILE A 38 6.34 -13.33 6.00
N ALA A 39 6.26 -12.39 6.95
CA ALA A 39 6.60 -11.00 6.72
C ALA A 39 8.06 -10.82 6.29
N THR A 40 8.99 -11.51 6.95
CA THR A 40 10.40 -11.46 6.56
C THR A 40 10.66 -12.05 5.17
N ALA A 41 9.94 -13.11 4.78
CA ALA A 41 10.01 -13.66 3.43
C ALA A 41 9.46 -12.68 2.37
N GLU A 42 8.33 -12.02 2.65
CA GLU A 42 7.77 -10.99 1.78
C GLU A 42 8.73 -9.79 1.62
N LEU A 43 9.34 -9.35 2.73
CA LEU A 43 10.32 -8.27 2.73
C LEU A 43 11.55 -8.64 1.89
N ALA A 44 12.04 -9.87 1.99
CA ALA A 44 13.13 -10.38 1.15
C ALA A 44 12.74 -10.49 -0.33
N ALA A 45 11.45 -10.69 -0.63
CA ALA A 45 10.90 -10.66 -1.99
C ALA A 45 10.61 -9.23 -2.50
N GLY A 46 10.97 -8.19 -1.75
CA GLY A 46 10.76 -6.79 -2.13
C GLY A 46 9.34 -6.28 -1.92
N LYS A 47 8.54 -6.95 -1.09
CA LYS A 47 7.18 -6.50 -0.71
C LYS A 47 7.16 -6.03 0.73
N LEU A 48 6.55 -4.88 0.99
CA LEU A 48 6.43 -4.36 2.35
C LEU A 48 5.26 -5.05 3.08
N PRO A 49 5.49 -5.83 4.14
CA PRO A 49 4.42 -6.51 4.87
C PRO A 49 3.70 -5.53 5.81
N PRO A 50 2.37 -5.43 5.77
CA PRO A 50 1.60 -4.57 6.68
C PRO A 50 1.75 -4.92 8.16
N ILE A 51 2.24 -6.11 8.49
CA ILE A 51 2.49 -6.49 9.88
C ILE A 51 3.77 -5.87 10.45
N LEU A 52 4.76 -5.56 9.62
CA LEU A 52 5.98 -4.89 10.06
C LEU A 52 5.76 -3.38 10.24
N ILE A 53 4.92 -2.80 9.38
CA ILE A 53 4.49 -1.41 9.46
C ILE A 53 2.97 -1.41 9.34
N PRO A 54 2.21 -1.34 10.45
CA PRO A 54 0.76 -1.33 10.41
C PRO A 54 0.19 -0.15 9.61
N PRO A 55 -0.93 -0.32 8.87
CA PRO A 55 -1.50 0.74 8.04
C PRO A 55 -1.80 2.05 8.78
N HIS A 56 -2.24 1.95 10.04
CA HIS A 56 -2.52 3.12 10.86
C HIS A 56 -1.26 3.90 11.24
N ILE A 57 -0.15 3.21 11.54
CA ILE A 57 1.15 3.85 11.82
C ILE A 57 1.69 4.53 10.57
N LEU A 58 1.54 3.89 9.41
CA LEU A 58 1.98 4.47 8.15
C LEU A 58 1.14 5.71 7.79
N ALA A 59 -0.18 5.66 7.95
CA ALA A 59 -1.07 6.80 7.74
C ALA A 59 -0.67 7.99 8.63
N GLU A 60 -0.50 7.74 9.94
CA GLU A 60 -0.10 8.77 10.88
C GLU A 60 1.27 9.38 10.52
N SER A 61 2.22 8.54 10.12
CA SER A 61 3.55 9.00 9.68
C SER A 61 3.47 9.87 8.43
N ILE A 62 2.63 9.49 7.45
CA ILE A 62 2.39 10.29 6.24
C ILE A 62 1.76 11.64 6.60
N ASP A 63 0.79 11.68 7.50
CA ASP A 63 0.13 12.92 7.95
C ASP A 63 1.10 13.85 8.69
N GLN A 64 2.00 13.29 9.51
CA GLN A 64 3.06 14.04 10.17
C GLN A 64 4.04 14.64 9.15
N ILE A 65 4.46 13.85 8.16
CA ILE A 65 5.35 14.30 7.07
C ILE A 65 4.66 15.39 6.25
N GLU A 66 3.38 15.24 5.90
CA GLU A 66 2.58 16.25 5.20
C GLU A 66 2.52 17.56 5.98
N THR A 67 2.32 17.48 7.30
CA THR A 67 2.27 18.67 8.17
C THR A 67 3.62 19.40 8.19
N MET A 68 4.73 18.66 8.27
CA MET A 68 6.08 19.23 8.22
C MET A 68 6.36 19.89 6.86
N ILE A 69 6.09 19.19 5.76
CA ILE A 69 6.32 19.71 4.40
C ILE A 69 5.47 20.93 4.12
N SER A 70 4.19 20.91 4.49
CA SER A 70 3.29 22.04 4.24
C SER A 70 3.66 23.30 5.03
N THR A 71 4.33 23.13 6.18
CA THR A 71 4.83 24.24 7.01
C THR A 71 6.15 24.80 6.45
N ASP A 72 7.11 23.93 6.15
CA ASP A 72 8.48 24.35 5.77
C ASP A 72 8.62 24.65 4.26
N TYR A 73 7.82 23.99 3.42
CA TYR A 73 7.88 24.05 1.96
C TYR A 73 6.49 24.29 1.36
N PRO A 74 5.92 25.50 1.52
CA PRO A 74 4.59 25.82 1.01
C PRO A 74 4.51 25.61 -0.51
N GLY A 75 3.61 24.73 -0.93
CA GLY A 75 3.42 24.35 -2.34
C GLY A 75 3.77 22.89 -2.63
N TYR A 76 4.47 22.21 -1.72
CA TYR A 76 4.70 20.77 -1.80
C TYR A 76 3.70 20.00 -0.93
N SER A 77 3.42 18.76 -1.32
CA SER A 77 2.58 17.81 -0.59
C SER A 77 3.03 16.39 -0.86
N VAL A 78 2.79 15.49 0.09
CA VAL A 78 2.93 14.05 -0.07
C VAL A 78 1.85 13.55 -1.03
N THR A 79 2.26 12.82 -2.06
CA THR A 79 1.33 12.20 -3.00
C THR A 79 1.94 10.89 -3.51
N PRO A 80 1.34 9.73 -3.20
CA PRO A 80 -0.01 9.51 -2.67
C PRO A 80 -0.11 9.43 -1.13
N LYS A 81 -1.31 9.64 -0.58
CA LYS A 81 -1.58 9.64 0.87
C LYS A 81 -2.11 8.32 1.43
N ASP A 82 -2.68 7.47 0.58
CA ASP A 82 -3.22 6.17 1.00
C ASP A 82 -2.09 5.19 1.34
N PRO A 83 -2.02 4.64 2.57
CA PRO A 83 -1.06 3.60 2.95
C PRO A 83 -1.05 2.40 1.99
N SER A 84 -2.20 2.04 1.41
CA SER A 84 -2.34 0.89 0.50
C SER A 84 -1.41 0.97 -0.70
N TYR A 85 -1.15 2.19 -1.18
CA TYR A 85 -0.22 2.43 -2.28
C TYR A 85 1.20 1.95 -1.95
N TYR A 86 1.66 2.22 -0.73
CA TYR A 86 3.05 1.92 -0.34
C TYR A 86 3.31 0.42 -0.19
N TYR A 87 2.29 -0.36 0.17
CA TYR A 87 2.41 -1.82 0.20
C TYR A 87 2.43 -2.46 -1.19
N GLN A 88 1.84 -1.80 -2.20
CA GLN A 88 1.72 -2.33 -3.57
C GLN A 88 2.82 -1.81 -4.51
N PHE A 89 3.15 -0.53 -4.40
CA PHE A 89 4.00 0.22 -5.35
C PHE A 89 5.12 1.00 -4.65
N GLY A 90 5.20 0.94 -3.32
CA GLY A 90 6.20 1.68 -2.56
C GLY A 90 7.62 1.17 -2.81
N SER A 91 8.56 2.11 -2.95
CA SER A 91 9.98 1.83 -3.00
C SER A 91 10.56 1.88 -1.59
N PHE A 92 11.26 0.84 -1.16
CA PHE A 92 11.88 0.79 0.14
C PHE A 92 13.19 -0.02 0.11
N ILE A 93 14.02 0.23 1.12
CA ILE A 93 15.20 -0.59 1.41
C ILE A 93 15.03 -1.16 2.80
N ALA A 94 15.27 -2.46 2.96
CA ALA A 94 15.29 -3.12 4.25
C ALA A 94 16.68 -3.67 4.55
N THR A 95 17.16 -3.46 5.77
CA THR A 95 18.43 -4.02 6.25
C THR A 95 18.32 -4.41 7.70
N ARG A 96 19.12 -5.41 8.11
CA ARG A 96 19.18 -5.86 9.49
C ARG A 96 20.56 -5.57 10.05
N ARG A 97 20.61 -4.95 11.24
CA ARG A 97 21.84 -4.81 12.02
C ARG A 97 21.60 -5.37 13.41
N ASN A 98 22.35 -6.42 13.77
CA ASN A 98 22.20 -7.14 15.04
C ASN A 98 20.77 -7.64 15.25
N ARG A 99 20.02 -7.04 16.18
CA ARG A 99 18.64 -7.41 16.52
C ARG A 99 17.61 -6.46 15.93
N ASP A 100 18.05 -5.43 15.22
CA ASP A 100 17.19 -4.37 14.71
C ASP A 100 16.98 -4.52 13.21
N LEU A 101 15.73 -4.38 12.79
CA LEU A 101 15.31 -4.30 11.40
C LEU A 101 15.07 -2.83 11.05
N TYR A 102 15.78 -2.33 10.05
CA TYR A 102 15.62 -0.99 9.52
C TYR A 102 14.90 -1.06 8.18
N ILE A 103 13.84 -0.28 8.04
CA ILE A 103 13.10 -0.12 6.80
C ILE A 103 13.10 1.36 6.46
N ALA A 104 13.72 1.70 5.34
CA ALA A 104 13.71 3.04 4.77
C ALA A 104 12.71 3.07 3.62
N LEU A 105 11.52 3.62 3.88
CA LEU A 105 10.45 3.79 2.89
C LEU A 105 10.57 5.16 2.21
N GLN A 106 10.53 5.18 0.88
CA GLN A 106 10.55 6.42 0.10
C GLN A 106 9.15 7.02 0.03
N ILE A 107 8.99 8.24 0.56
CA ILE A 107 7.74 9.00 0.50
C ILE A 107 7.84 10.03 -0.64
N PRO A 108 7.08 9.87 -1.74
CA PRO A 108 7.10 10.81 -2.85
C PRO A 108 6.45 12.14 -2.47
N ILE A 109 7.17 13.23 -2.76
CA ILE A 109 6.74 14.60 -2.54
C ILE A 109 6.56 15.27 -3.90
N SER A 110 5.44 15.95 -4.09
CA SER A 110 5.08 16.62 -5.33
C SER A 110 4.68 18.06 -5.07
N SER A 111 5.09 18.98 -5.96
CA SER A 111 4.57 20.36 -5.97
C SER A 111 3.14 20.44 -6.54
N ARG A 112 2.67 19.36 -7.17
CA ARG A 112 1.30 19.23 -7.64
C ARG A 112 0.53 18.36 -6.65
N ARG A 113 -0.49 18.97 -6.03
CA ARG A 113 -1.34 18.34 -5.02
C ARG A 113 -2.21 17.19 -5.54
N ARG A 114 -2.30 17.00 -6.86
CA ARG A 114 -3.19 16.04 -7.49
C ARG A 114 -2.45 15.23 -8.55
N PRO A 115 -2.55 13.89 -8.53
CA PRO A 115 -2.01 13.05 -9.58
C PRO A 115 -2.77 13.29 -10.89
N PHE A 116 -2.11 12.96 -12.01
CA PHE A 116 -2.78 12.85 -13.30
C PHE A 116 -3.17 11.40 -13.53
N GLU A 117 -4.41 11.20 -13.94
CA GLU A 117 -4.88 9.94 -14.51
C GLU A 117 -4.49 9.87 -15.98
N MET A 118 -3.96 8.73 -16.39
CA MET A 118 -3.47 8.50 -17.75
C MET A 118 -4.49 7.73 -18.57
N TYR A 119 -4.91 8.31 -19.69
CA TYR A 119 -5.83 7.72 -20.65
C TYR A 119 -5.14 7.54 -21.99
N ARG A 120 -5.16 6.31 -22.51
CA ARG A 120 -4.72 6.03 -23.88
C ARG A 120 -5.87 6.29 -24.84
N ILE A 121 -5.66 7.17 -25.82
CA ILE A 121 -6.68 7.48 -26.82
C ILE A 121 -6.58 6.47 -27.95
N GLN A 122 -7.74 5.96 -28.37
CA GLN A 122 -7.87 5.07 -29.52
C GLN A 122 -8.85 5.71 -30.51
N SER A 123 -8.39 5.96 -31.74
CA SER A 123 -9.20 6.49 -32.83
C SER A 123 -9.54 5.36 -33.80
N PHE A 124 -10.83 5.13 -34.01
CA PHE A 124 -11.33 4.09 -34.92
C PHE A 124 -11.99 4.74 -36.14
N PRO A 125 -11.69 4.27 -37.37
CA PRO A 125 -12.33 4.75 -38.57
C PRO A 125 -13.82 4.38 -38.59
N VAL A 126 -14.68 5.32 -38.96
CA VAL A 126 -16.14 5.13 -39.08
C VAL A 126 -16.53 5.20 -40.56
N PRO A 127 -17.23 4.19 -41.12
CA PRO A 127 -17.68 4.22 -42.50
C PRO A 127 -18.75 5.29 -42.73
N ILE A 128 -18.67 5.98 -43.87
CA ILE A 128 -19.58 7.10 -44.21
C ILE A 128 -21.01 6.59 -44.49
N ASN A 129 -21.13 5.38 -45.04
CA ASN A 129 -22.39 4.66 -45.20
C ASN A 129 -22.10 3.14 -45.23
N ALA A 130 -23.17 2.31 -45.19
CA ALA A 130 -23.05 0.86 -45.10
C ALA A 130 -22.41 0.18 -46.34
N SER A 131 -22.26 0.87 -47.46
CA SER A 131 -21.78 0.32 -48.73
C SER A 131 -20.47 0.93 -49.24
N SER A 132 -19.93 1.93 -48.56
CA SER A 132 -18.74 2.67 -48.98
C SER A 132 -17.47 2.02 -48.44
N THR A 133 -16.42 2.02 -49.26
CA THR A 133 -15.04 1.69 -48.87
C THR A 133 -14.31 2.88 -48.24
N HIS A 134 -14.95 4.05 -48.18
CA HIS A 134 -14.39 5.26 -47.59
C HIS A 134 -14.81 5.38 -46.13
N VAL A 135 -13.83 5.73 -45.29
CA VAL A 135 -14.00 5.92 -43.86
C VAL A 135 -13.62 7.34 -43.47
N THR A 136 -14.27 7.85 -42.44
CA THR A 136 -13.87 9.07 -41.75
C THR A 136 -13.15 8.68 -40.47
N GLN A 137 -11.97 9.23 -40.24
CA GLN A 137 -11.20 8.99 -39.02
C GLN A 137 -10.65 10.32 -38.51
N LEU A 138 -10.62 10.46 -37.18
CA LEU A 138 -9.92 11.56 -36.54
C LEU A 138 -8.41 11.32 -36.65
N LEU A 139 -7.73 12.23 -37.35
CA LEU A 139 -6.28 12.31 -37.45
C LEU A 139 -5.72 13.24 -36.37
N ASP A 140 -4.41 13.16 -36.13
CA ASP A 140 -3.68 14.02 -35.19
C ASP A 140 -4.23 14.00 -33.75
N VAL A 141 -4.82 12.88 -33.35
CA VAL A 141 -5.19 12.65 -31.96
C VAL A 141 -3.93 12.36 -31.13
N PRO A 142 -3.82 12.91 -29.91
CA PRO A 142 -2.70 12.60 -29.04
C PRO A 142 -2.76 11.13 -28.60
N ASP A 143 -1.61 10.48 -28.43
CA ASP A 143 -1.55 9.07 -28.00
C ASP A 143 -2.12 8.88 -26.59
N ILE A 144 -1.75 9.79 -25.70
CA ILE A 144 -2.07 9.75 -24.28
C ILE A 144 -2.56 11.12 -23.84
N MET A 145 -3.62 11.10 -23.05
CA MET A 145 -4.15 12.25 -22.34
C MET A 145 -3.98 12.04 -20.84
N LEU A 146 -3.41 13.03 -20.18
CA LEU A 146 -3.28 13.11 -18.74
C LEU A 146 -4.32 14.09 -18.22
N VAL A 147 -5.16 13.67 -17.28
CA VAL A 147 -6.23 14.51 -16.71
C VAL A 147 -6.13 14.50 -15.20
N THR A 148 -6.28 15.65 -14.54
CA THR A 148 -6.36 15.68 -13.07
C THR A 148 -7.67 15.07 -12.59
N ASP A 149 -7.69 14.51 -11.38
CA ASP A 149 -8.89 13.88 -10.78
C ASP A 149 -10.15 14.80 -10.79
N ASP A 150 -9.97 16.11 -10.63
CA ASP A 150 -11.05 17.11 -10.71
C ASP A 150 -11.43 17.56 -12.12
N ARG A 151 -10.75 17.02 -13.14
CA ARG A 151 -10.91 17.35 -14.56
C ARG A 151 -10.68 18.83 -14.89
N GLN A 152 -9.99 19.59 -14.02
CA GLN A 152 -9.71 21.01 -14.27
C GLN A 152 -8.51 21.22 -15.18
N PHE A 153 -7.54 20.30 -15.16
CA PHE A 153 -6.34 20.39 -15.98
C PHE A 153 -6.16 19.13 -16.81
N TYR A 154 -5.72 19.33 -18.04
CA TYR A 154 -5.31 18.24 -18.91
C TYR A 154 -4.01 18.58 -19.63
N THR A 155 -3.28 17.55 -20.02
CA THR A 155 -2.13 17.65 -20.92
C THR A 155 -2.03 16.39 -21.76
N THR A 156 -1.20 16.41 -22.80
CA THR A 156 -1.04 15.30 -23.73
C THR A 156 0.41 14.84 -23.77
N LEU A 157 0.61 13.55 -24.00
CA LEU A 157 1.94 12.94 -24.08
C LEU A 157 2.02 12.03 -25.30
N ALA A 158 3.18 12.01 -25.95
CA ALA A 158 3.50 11.01 -26.97
C ALA A 158 3.91 9.69 -26.31
N LEU A 159 3.56 8.55 -26.91
CA LEU A 159 3.93 7.22 -26.43
C LEU A 159 5.45 7.03 -26.33
N SER A 160 6.22 7.65 -27.22
CA SER A 160 7.69 7.59 -27.24
C SER A 160 8.34 8.23 -26.00
N SER A 161 7.68 9.20 -25.37
CA SER A 161 8.21 9.91 -24.20
C SER A 161 8.05 9.14 -22.89
N LEU A 162 7.17 8.13 -22.83
CA LEU A 162 6.96 7.33 -21.60
C LEU A 162 8.22 6.57 -21.17
N ASN A 163 9.00 6.09 -22.13
CA ASN A 163 10.21 5.31 -21.87
C ASN A 163 11.37 6.18 -21.33
N GLN A 164 11.20 7.50 -21.27
CA GLN A 164 12.19 8.44 -20.76
C GLN A 164 11.99 8.76 -19.27
N CYS A 165 10.91 8.27 -18.65
CA CYS A 165 10.52 8.57 -17.26
C CYS A 165 10.88 7.46 -16.26
N THR A 166 11.71 6.49 -16.63
CA THR A 166 12.19 5.40 -15.76
C THR A 166 13.50 5.74 -15.09
#